data_AF-J0WLL8-F1
#
_entry.id   AF-J0WLL8-F1
#
_cell.length_a   1.000
_cell.length_b   1.000
_cell.length_c   1.000
_cell.angle_alpha   90.00
_cell.angle_beta   90.00
_cell.angle_gamma   90.00
#
_symmetry.space_group_name_H-M   'P 1'
#
loop_
_entity.id
_entity.type
_entity.pdbx_description
1 polymer ?
#
loop_
_entity_poly.entity_id
_entity_poly.type
_entity_poly.pdbx_seq_one_letter_code
_entity_poly.pdbx_strand_id
1 'polypeptide(L)'
;MPTEVPEMTLRQLLDSEKDELYFDGHPVTPPKSEFDDSWLSLEWKRYLIWDISELEFRYEMLSLAMNMRRWYPNKDDLHEIPDIEYFNMVKECWSEGLEALKPTDTNWLCSSRPEQRIPAVRSFAQLMRTWPRAPEMLRAWDNHWDVNTPVPDIESPEYEELERAVWHCYLQSYHDFRGRPAPLPYVRPPRPFAYDSSL
;
A
#
# COMPACT_ATOMS: atom_id res chain seq x y z
N MET A 1 -15.62 -2.51 46.21
CA MET A 1 -15.03 -3.84 46.00
C MET A 1 -14.38 -3.82 44.63
N PRO A 2 -13.08 -4.13 44.51
CA PRO A 2 -12.42 -4.20 43.20
C PRO A 2 -12.96 -5.42 42.46
N THR A 3 -13.46 -5.20 41.25
CA THR A 3 -13.92 -6.26 40.36
C THR A 3 -12.70 -7.04 39.91
N GLU A 4 -12.50 -8.26 40.40
CA GLU A 4 -11.49 -9.17 39.87
C GLU A 4 -11.91 -9.53 38.44
N VAL A 5 -11.21 -8.96 37.46
CA VAL A 5 -11.32 -9.40 36.07
C VAL A 5 -10.62 -10.76 36.00
N PRO A 6 -11.30 -11.84 35.59
CA PRO A 6 -10.65 -13.15 35.51
C PRO A 6 -9.49 -13.08 34.51
N GLU A 7 -8.31 -13.53 34.90
CA GLU A 7 -7.19 -13.70 33.95
C GLU A 7 -7.57 -14.79 32.94
N MET A 8 -8.05 -14.37 31.77
CA MET A 8 -8.23 -15.27 30.63
C MET A 8 -6.88 -15.55 29.99
N THR A 9 -6.58 -16.84 29.79
CA THR A 9 -5.44 -17.24 28.98
C THR A 9 -5.65 -16.79 27.53
N LEU A 10 -4.57 -16.52 26.78
CA LEU A 10 -4.64 -16.17 25.35
C LEU A 10 -5.50 -17.16 24.55
N ARG A 11 -5.45 -18.45 24.91
CA ARG A 11 -6.26 -19.48 24.27
C ARG A 11 -7.75 -19.33 24.55
N GLN A 12 -8.14 -19.04 25.80
CA GLN A 12 -9.54 -18.77 26.16
C GLN A 12 -10.06 -17.50 25.50
N LEU A 13 -9.21 -16.49 25.34
CA LEU A 13 -9.54 -15.25 24.63
C LEU A 13 -9.83 -15.55 23.15
N LEU A 14 -8.92 -16.26 22.48
CA LEU A 14 -9.08 -16.66 21.08
C LEU A 14 -10.27 -17.62 20.87
N ASP A 15 -10.56 -18.48 21.83
CA ASP A 15 -11.71 -19.40 21.77
C ASP A 15 -13.05 -18.67 22.00
N SER A 16 -13.07 -17.57 22.79
CA SER A 16 -14.27 -16.77 23.04
C SER A 16 -14.68 -15.86 21.87
N GLU A 17 -13.76 -15.58 20.94
CA GLU A 17 -14.03 -14.78 19.73
C GLU A 17 -14.48 -15.63 18.52
N LYS A 18 -14.64 -16.96 18.69
CA LYS A 18 -14.96 -17.88 17.59
C LYS A 18 -16.39 -17.79 17.06
N ASP A 19 -17.32 -17.26 17.84
CA ASP A 19 -18.74 -17.34 17.51
C ASP A 19 -19.16 -16.26 16.49
N GLU A 20 -18.45 -15.13 16.43
CA GLU A 20 -18.72 -14.04 15.48
C GLU A 20 -17.40 -13.46 14.94
N LEU A 21 -17.04 -13.83 13.70
CA LEU A 21 -15.92 -13.20 13.01
C LEU A 21 -16.41 -11.91 12.36
N TYR A 22 -15.61 -10.85 12.47
CA TYR A 22 -15.86 -9.58 11.81
C TYR A 22 -14.68 -9.21 10.91
N PHE A 23 -14.99 -8.62 9.77
CA PHE A 23 -14.01 -8.00 8.88
C PHE A 23 -14.48 -6.59 8.52
N ASP A 24 -13.65 -5.60 8.85
CA ASP A 24 -13.97 -4.17 8.66
C ASP A 24 -15.32 -3.77 9.26
N GLY A 25 -15.67 -4.34 10.43
CA GLY A 25 -16.94 -4.10 11.12
C GLY A 25 -18.14 -4.90 10.58
N HIS A 26 -17.96 -5.70 9.53
CA HIS A 26 -19.03 -6.53 8.96
C HIS A 26 -18.90 -8.00 9.38
N PRO A 27 -20.00 -8.67 9.77
CA PRO A 27 -19.96 -10.06 10.18
C PRO A 27 -19.60 -10.96 9.00
N VAL A 28 -18.71 -11.91 9.26
CA VAL A 28 -18.26 -12.94 8.34
C VAL A 28 -18.59 -14.29 8.96
N THR A 29 -19.31 -15.15 8.23
CA THR A 29 -19.58 -16.52 8.67
C THR A 29 -18.23 -17.22 8.88
N PRO A 30 -17.96 -17.91 10.00
CA PRO A 30 -16.75 -18.73 10.13
C PRO A 30 -16.80 -20.02 9.29
N PRO A 31 -15.66 -20.59 8.87
CA PRO A 31 -15.64 -21.89 8.20
C PRO A 31 -16.11 -22.98 9.17
N LYS A 32 -16.98 -23.88 8.69
CA LYS A 32 -17.51 -24.98 9.53
C LYS A 32 -16.50 -26.12 9.73
N SER A 33 -15.49 -26.20 8.87
CA SER A 33 -14.38 -27.14 8.93
C SER A 33 -13.18 -26.62 8.15
N GLU A 34 -12.01 -27.19 8.35
CA GLU A 34 -10.78 -26.86 7.60
C GLU A 34 -10.87 -27.10 6.08
N PHE A 35 -11.85 -27.88 5.62
CA PHE A 35 -12.10 -28.20 4.21
C PHE A 35 -13.34 -27.52 3.64
N ASP A 36 -14.01 -26.67 4.42
CA ASP A 36 -15.17 -25.94 3.94
C ASP A 36 -14.69 -24.76 3.09
N ASP A 37 -14.51 -24.96 1.78
CA ASP A 37 -14.19 -23.88 0.86
C ASP A 37 -15.40 -23.00 0.53
N SER A 38 -16.61 -23.35 0.96
CA SER A 38 -17.84 -22.64 0.58
C SER A 38 -18.24 -21.53 1.55
N TRP A 39 -17.57 -21.46 2.70
CA TRP A 39 -17.88 -20.56 3.82
C TRP A 39 -17.87 -19.07 3.47
N LEU A 40 -17.05 -18.67 2.49
CA LEU A 40 -17.00 -17.33 1.93
C LEU A 40 -17.47 -17.32 0.48
N SER A 41 -18.28 -16.31 0.14
CA SER A 41 -18.59 -16.02 -1.26
C SER A 41 -17.32 -15.64 -2.03
N LEU A 42 -17.37 -15.79 -3.36
CA LEU A 42 -16.24 -15.39 -4.22
C LEU A 42 -15.91 -13.89 -4.09
N GLU A 43 -16.92 -13.04 -3.86
CA GLU A 43 -16.74 -11.61 -3.64
C GLU A 43 -15.96 -11.32 -2.36
N TRP A 44 -16.33 -11.98 -1.26
CA TRP A 44 -15.60 -11.90 0.00
C TRP A 44 -14.15 -12.38 -0.15
N LYS A 45 -13.94 -13.53 -0.80
CA LYS A 45 -12.58 -14.04 -1.04
C LYS A 45 -11.73 -13.05 -1.83
N ARG A 46 -12.27 -12.47 -2.91
CA ARG A 46 -11.57 -11.47 -3.73
C ARG A 46 -11.23 -10.23 -2.91
N TYR A 47 -12.18 -9.74 -2.11
CA TYR A 47 -11.98 -8.56 -1.27
C TYR A 47 -10.91 -8.78 -0.20
N LEU A 48 -10.95 -9.92 0.51
CA LEU A 48 -9.96 -10.27 1.52
C LEU A 48 -8.56 -10.49 0.92
N ILE A 49 -8.46 -11.17 -0.22
CA ILE A 49 -7.18 -11.34 -0.92
C ILE A 49 -6.61 -9.98 -1.31
N TRP A 50 -7.44 -9.10 -1.87
CA TRP A 50 -7.02 -7.74 -2.21
C TRP A 50 -6.54 -6.97 -0.97
N ASP A 51 -7.30 -7.00 0.12
CA ASP A 51 -6.97 -6.30 1.36
C ASP A 51 -5.61 -6.76 1.94
N ILE A 52 -5.38 -8.07 2.00
CA ILE A 52 -4.12 -8.66 2.46
C ILE A 52 -2.97 -8.26 1.53
N SER A 53 -3.15 -8.38 0.21
CA SER A 53 -2.12 -7.99 -0.76
C SER A 53 -1.80 -6.51 -0.72
N GLU A 54 -2.81 -5.67 -0.50
CA GLU A 54 -2.65 -4.22 -0.38
C GLU A 54 -1.92 -3.84 0.91
N LEU A 55 -2.25 -4.49 2.04
CA LEU A 55 -1.49 -4.37 3.28
C LEU A 55 -0.03 -4.79 3.09
N GLU A 56 0.22 -5.93 2.45
CA GLU A 56 1.58 -6.40 2.16
C GLU A 56 2.34 -5.35 1.35
N PHE A 57 1.75 -4.84 0.27
CA PHE A 57 2.36 -3.79 -0.56
C PHE A 57 2.72 -2.54 0.27
N ARG A 58 1.77 -1.98 1.01
CA ARG A 58 1.98 -0.74 1.78
C ARG A 58 3.05 -0.90 2.85
N TYR A 59 3.02 -2.00 3.61
CA TYR A 59 4.01 -2.29 4.65
C TYR A 59 5.40 -2.57 4.09
N GLU A 60 5.49 -3.34 3.00
CA GLU A 60 6.77 -3.67 2.38
C GLU A 60 7.40 -2.45 1.72
N MET A 61 6.61 -1.59 1.08
CA MET A 61 7.04 -0.29 0.58
C MET A 61 7.58 0.61 1.69
N LEU A 62 6.81 0.76 2.77
CA LEU A 62 7.23 1.55 3.93
C LEU A 62 8.51 0.99 4.53
N SER A 63 8.59 -0.31 4.72
CA SER A 63 9.77 -1.00 5.25
C SER A 63 10.98 -0.78 4.34
N LEU A 64 10.81 -0.89 3.02
CA LEU A 64 11.89 -0.65 2.06
C LEU A 64 12.37 0.80 2.16
N ALA A 65 11.47 1.78 2.06
CA ALA A 65 11.81 3.20 2.11
C ALA A 65 12.55 3.59 3.40
N MET A 66 12.05 3.14 4.56
CA MET A 66 12.72 3.42 5.84
C MET A 66 14.08 2.72 5.96
N ASN A 67 14.21 1.51 5.42
CA ASN A 67 15.48 0.78 5.47
C ASN A 67 16.52 1.34 4.50
N MET A 68 16.12 1.93 3.36
CA MET A 68 17.05 2.62 2.45
C MET A 68 17.88 3.67 3.21
N ARG A 69 17.23 4.50 4.02
CA ARG A 69 17.89 5.52 4.85
C ARG A 69 18.88 4.90 5.84
N ARG A 70 18.51 3.76 6.44
CA ARG A 70 19.35 3.03 7.40
C ARG A 70 20.55 2.35 6.74
N TRP A 71 20.38 1.80 5.54
CA TRP A 71 21.46 1.13 4.79
C TRP A 71 22.44 2.12 4.16
N TYR A 72 22.00 3.36 3.89
CA TYR A 72 22.82 4.42 3.31
C TYR A 72 22.87 5.65 4.22
N PRO A 73 23.51 5.57 5.41
CA PRO A 73 23.55 6.68 6.36
C PRO A 73 24.35 7.90 5.86
N ASN A 74 25.26 7.71 4.91
CA ASN A 74 26.17 8.75 4.40
C ASN A 74 25.75 9.27 3.02
N LYS A 75 24.51 8.99 2.57
CA LYS A 75 23.98 9.46 1.30
C LYS A 75 23.15 10.72 1.54
N ASP A 76 23.80 11.88 1.47
CA ASP A 76 23.24 13.16 1.93
C ASP A 76 21.85 13.46 1.33
N ASP A 77 21.68 13.28 0.02
CA ASP A 77 20.42 13.54 -0.70
C ASP A 77 19.25 12.67 -0.21
N LEU A 78 19.52 11.47 0.30
CA LEU A 78 18.50 10.58 0.86
C LEU A 78 18.01 11.04 2.25
N HIS A 79 18.83 11.85 2.95
CA HIS A 79 18.53 12.35 4.29
C HIS A 79 18.19 13.84 4.34
N GLU A 80 18.17 14.53 3.19
CA GLU A 80 17.73 15.92 3.07
C GLU A 80 16.31 16.14 3.61
N ILE A 81 15.43 15.14 3.43
CA ILE A 81 14.04 15.18 3.88
C ILE A 81 13.96 14.65 5.33
N PRO A 82 13.34 15.38 6.28
CA PRO A 82 13.11 14.91 7.64
C PRO A 82 12.35 13.57 7.70
N ASP A 83 12.62 12.72 8.70
CA ASP A 83 12.02 11.38 8.81
C ASP A 83 10.49 11.38 8.77
N ILE A 84 9.85 12.34 9.45
CA ILE A 84 8.38 12.44 9.50
C ILE A 84 7.79 12.85 8.15
N GLU A 85 8.46 13.73 7.42
CA GLU A 85 8.06 14.15 6.09
C GLU A 85 8.24 13.00 5.10
N TYR A 86 9.35 12.28 5.20
CA TYR A 86 9.61 11.10 4.38
C TYR A 86 8.59 9.98 4.63
N PHE A 87 8.21 9.76 5.89
CA PHE A 87 7.12 8.85 6.25
C PHE A 87 5.77 9.28 5.66
N ASN A 88 5.48 10.58 5.62
CA ASN A 88 4.26 11.09 5.00
C ASN A 88 4.29 10.93 3.48
N MET A 89 5.41 11.19 2.82
CA MET A 89 5.58 10.96 1.38
C MET A 89 5.28 9.50 0.98
N VAL A 90 5.71 8.53 1.80
CA VAL A 90 5.39 7.11 1.57
C VAL A 90 3.87 6.89 1.57
N LYS A 91 3.16 7.43 2.57
CA LYS A 91 1.70 7.30 2.69
C LYS A 91 0.94 7.97 1.54
N GLU A 92 1.46 9.09 1.06
CA GLU A 92 0.90 9.87 -0.04
C GLU A 92 1.01 9.15 -1.40
N CYS A 93 1.81 8.09 -1.51
CA CYS A 93 1.95 7.34 -2.75
C CYS A 93 0.66 6.63 -3.17
N TRP A 94 -0.27 6.34 -2.25
CA TRP A 94 -1.47 5.54 -2.54
C TRP A 94 -2.78 6.12 -2.02
N SER A 95 -2.75 7.26 -1.31
CA SER A 95 -3.95 7.98 -0.86
C SER A 95 -3.64 9.43 -0.45
N GLU A 96 -4.67 10.27 -0.38
CA GLU A 96 -4.59 11.68 0.04
C GLU A 96 -4.50 11.89 1.57
N GLY A 97 -4.61 10.83 2.39
CA GLY A 97 -4.86 10.95 3.84
C GLY A 97 -3.81 10.32 4.74
N LEU A 98 -3.78 10.71 6.02
CA LEU A 98 -2.85 10.15 7.03
C LEU A 98 -3.21 8.72 7.47
N GLU A 99 -4.43 8.24 7.19
CA GLU A 99 -4.88 6.86 7.45
C GLU A 99 -4.38 5.84 6.42
N ALA A 100 -3.49 6.27 5.51
CA ALA A 100 -3.01 5.55 4.35
C ALA A 100 -2.48 4.13 4.59
N LEU A 101 -2.17 3.68 5.81
CA LEU A 101 -1.72 2.29 6.01
C LEU A 101 -2.86 1.28 6.00
N LYS A 102 -4.08 1.67 6.37
CA LYS A 102 -5.25 0.79 6.26
C LYS A 102 -5.82 0.89 4.84
N PRO A 103 -6.06 -0.23 4.13
CA PRO A 103 -6.63 -0.25 2.79
C PRO A 103 -8.15 0.02 2.80
N THR A 104 -8.57 1.19 3.29
CA THR A 104 -9.98 1.59 3.29
C THR A 104 -10.46 1.95 1.89
N ASP A 105 -9.57 2.55 1.09
CA ASP A 105 -9.86 3.10 -0.22
C ASP A 105 -9.02 2.50 -1.34
N THR A 106 -9.47 2.75 -2.58
CA THR A 106 -8.75 2.38 -3.79
C THR A 106 -7.34 2.96 -3.75
N ASN A 107 -6.33 2.13 -4.01
CA ASN A 107 -4.96 2.60 -4.18
C ASN A 107 -4.85 3.48 -5.43
N TRP A 108 -4.40 4.72 -5.25
CA TRP A 108 -4.30 5.68 -6.34
C TRP A 108 -3.34 5.26 -7.45
N LEU A 109 -2.30 4.46 -7.15
CA LEU A 109 -1.38 3.88 -8.15
C LEU A 109 -2.06 2.94 -9.13
N CYS A 110 -3.21 2.37 -8.74
CA CYS A 110 -4.02 1.48 -9.59
C CYS A 110 -5.33 2.13 -10.04
N SER A 111 -5.54 3.42 -9.77
CA SER A 111 -6.79 4.08 -10.11
C SER A 111 -6.94 4.28 -11.62
N SER A 112 -8.14 4.09 -12.14
CA SER A 112 -8.48 4.47 -13.52
C SER A 112 -8.74 5.97 -13.67
N ARG A 113 -8.73 6.73 -12.57
CA ARG A 113 -9.01 8.16 -12.53
C ARG A 113 -7.70 8.95 -12.67
N PRO A 114 -7.49 9.71 -13.75
CA PRO A 114 -6.24 10.44 -13.99
C PRO A 114 -5.87 11.39 -12.84
N GLU A 115 -6.86 12.06 -12.27
CA GLU A 115 -6.71 12.98 -11.14
C GLU A 115 -6.20 12.32 -9.85
N GLN A 116 -6.26 10.99 -9.76
CA GLN A 116 -5.68 10.21 -8.66
C GLN A 116 -4.36 9.56 -9.07
N ARG A 117 -4.31 8.92 -10.25
CA ARG A 117 -3.16 8.12 -10.68
C ARG A 117 -1.93 8.96 -10.98
N ILE A 118 -2.10 10.08 -11.69
CA ILE A 118 -1.01 10.98 -12.06
C ILE A 118 -0.26 11.50 -10.83
N PRO A 119 -0.92 12.12 -9.82
CA PRO A 119 -0.22 12.57 -8.62
C PRO A 119 0.40 11.41 -7.84
N ALA A 120 -0.26 10.26 -7.75
CA ALA A 120 0.30 9.09 -7.05
C ALA A 120 1.59 8.58 -7.71
N VAL A 121 1.62 8.42 -9.04
CA VAL A 121 2.81 8.00 -9.78
C VAL A 121 3.95 9.02 -9.63
N ARG A 122 3.63 10.33 -9.63
CA ARG A 122 4.62 11.39 -9.35
C ARG A 122 5.17 11.28 -7.93
N SER A 123 4.33 11.16 -6.91
CA SER A 123 4.77 10.99 -5.51
C SER A 123 5.65 9.75 -5.36
N PHE A 124 5.29 8.67 -6.06
CA PHE A 124 6.06 7.43 -6.05
C PHE A 124 7.44 7.59 -6.71
N ALA A 125 7.52 8.32 -7.83
CA ALA A 125 8.78 8.70 -8.45
C ALA A 125 9.64 9.57 -7.51
N GLN A 126 9.03 10.57 -6.87
CA GLN A 126 9.70 11.49 -5.95
C GLN A 126 10.27 10.77 -4.72
N LEU A 127 9.51 9.83 -4.15
CA LEU A 127 9.96 9.01 -3.02
C LEU A 127 11.25 8.24 -3.34
N MET A 128 11.32 7.67 -4.56
CA MET A 128 12.43 6.84 -5.00
C MET A 128 13.58 7.63 -5.61
N ARG A 129 13.39 8.91 -5.95
CA ARG A 129 14.37 9.74 -6.68
C ARG A 129 15.78 9.69 -6.09
N THR A 130 15.87 9.65 -4.76
CA THR A 130 17.14 9.65 -4.01
C THR A 130 17.60 8.25 -3.63
N TRP A 131 16.91 7.19 -4.07
CA TRP A 131 17.35 5.82 -3.83
C TRP A 131 18.61 5.49 -4.66
N PRO A 132 19.43 4.53 -4.24
CA PRO A 132 20.59 4.08 -5.00
C PRO A 132 20.18 3.63 -6.43
N ARG A 133 20.87 4.16 -7.45
CA ARG A 133 20.63 3.94 -8.89
C ARG A 133 19.30 4.47 -9.45
N ALA A 134 18.41 5.01 -8.61
CA ALA A 134 17.16 5.59 -9.09
C ALA A 134 17.32 6.76 -10.09
N PRO A 135 18.32 7.66 -9.96
CA PRO A 135 18.54 8.72 -10.95
C PRO A 135 18.79 8.21 -12.38
N GLU A 136 19.34 6.99 -12.52
CA GLU A 136 19.57 6.38 -13.83
C GLU A 136 18.29 5.73 -14.38
N MET A 137 17.49 5.12 -13.52
CA MET A 137 16.24 4.45 -13.88
C MET A 137 15.09 5.44 -14.13
N LEU A 138 15.13 6.61 -13.50
CA LEU A 138 14.09 7.64 -13.57
C LEU A 138 14.44 8.78 -14.54
N ARG A 139 15.36 8.58 -15.50
CA ARG A 139 15.73 9.62 -16.49
C ARG A 139 14.56 10.15 -17.31
N ALA A 140 13.54 9.32 -17.55
CA ALA A 140 12.31 9.76 -18.22
C ALA A 140 11.63 10.94 -17.49
N TRP A 141 11.87 11.10 -16.19
CA TRP A 141 11.30 12.14 -15.34
C TRP A 141 12.11 13.44 -15.31
N ASP A 142 13.26 13.55 -15.97
CA ASP A 142 14.16 14.70 -15.86
C ASP A 142 13.47 16.05 -16.13
N ASN A 143 12.47 16.07 -17.02
CA ASN A 143 11.68 17.26 -17.34
C ASN A 143 10.39 17.41 -16.52
N HIS A 144 10.04 16.44 -15.67
CA HIS A 144 8.75 16.36 -14.97
C HIS A 144 8.85 16.42 -13.43
N TRP A 145 10.05 16.73 -12.91
CA TRP A 145 10.28 16.86 -11.47
C TRP A 145 9.59 18.07 -10.83
N ASP A 146 9.40 19.16 -11.57
CA ASP A 146 8.66 20.33 -11.08
C ASP A 146 7.16 19.98 -11.02
N VAL A 147 6.57 20.19 -9.84
CA VAL A 147 5.15 19.97 -9.59
C VAL A 147 4.26 20.81 -10.50
N ASN A 148 4.76 21.96 -10.97
CA ASN A 148 4.06 22.86 -11.89
C ASN A 148 4.20 22.43 -13.34
N THR A 149 5.14 21.53 -13.68
CA THR A 149 5.19 20.97 -15.03
C THR A 149 3.97 20.07 -15.23
N PRO A 150 3.18 20.30 -16.29
CA PRO A 150 2.08 19.39 -16.62
C PRO A 150 2.62 17.98 -16.86
N VAL A 151 2.00 16.99 -16.22
CA VAL A 151 2.21 15.60 -16.62
C VAL A 151 1.42 15.37 -17.91
N PRO A 152 1.96 14.61 -18.88
CA PRO A 152 1.21 14.18 -20.05
C PRO A 152 -0.10 13.48 -19.70
N ASP A 153 -1.03 13.45 -20.65
CA ASP A 153 -2.30 12.74 -20.48
C ASP A 153 -2.06 11.24 -20.21
N ILE A 154 -2.91 10.61 -19.38
CA ILE A 154 -2.75 9.22 -18.95
C ILE A 154 -2.71 8.24 -20.14
N GLU A 155 -3.39 8.56 -21.25
CA GLU A 155 -3.45 7.73 -22.45
C GLU A 155 -2.29 8.01 -23.42
N SER A 156 -1.42 8.97 -23.08
CA SER A 156 -0.28 9.32 -23.93
C SER A 156 0.86 8.30 -23.80
N PRO A 157 1.59 8.02 -24.89
CA PRO A 157 2.80 7.19 -24.84
C PRO A 157 3.88 7.74 -23.88
N GLU A 158 3.91 9.06 -23.70
CA GLU A 158 4.84 9.73 -22.80
C GLU A 158 4.51 9.41 -21.33
N TYR A 159 3.24 9.44 -20.94
CA TYR A 159 2.83 9.02 -19.60
C TYR A 159 3.13 7.52 -19.36
N GLU A 160 2.89 6.67 -20.35
CA GLU A 160 3.22 5.24 -20.26
C GLU A 160 4.73 5.03 -19.99
N GLU A 161 5.60 5.81 -20.63
CA GLU A 161 7.04 5.77 -20.40
C GLU A 161 7.41 6.22 -18.98
N LEU A 162 6.82 7.33 -18.52
CA LEU A 162 7.00 7.83 -17.15
C LEU A 162 6.59 6.79 -16.11
N GLU A 163 5.39 6.22 -16.25
CA GLU A 163 4.86 5.22 -15.34
C GLU A 163 5.71 3.94 -15.36
N ARG A 164 6.11 3.48 -16.55
CA ARG A 164 7.00 2.31 -16.70
C ARG A 164 8.33 2.52 -15.99
N ALA A 165 8.93 3.70 -16.09
CA ALA A 165 10.19 4.02 -15.42
C ALA A 165 10.06 3.95 -13.89
N VAL A 166 8.95 4.46 -13.32
CA VAL A 166 8.67 4.39 -11.88
C VAL A 166 8.52 2.93 -11.42
N TRP A 167 7.69 2.15 -12.10
CA TRP A 167 7.50 0.74 -11.75
C TRP A 167 8.80 -0.07 -11.90
N HIS A 168 9.56 0.17 -12.97
CA HIS A 168 10.85 -0.48 -13.15
C HIS A 168 11.82 -0.14 -12.01
N CYS A 169 11.91 1.14 -11.63
CA CYS A 169 12.73 1.59 -10.51
C CYS A 169 12.34 0.91 -9.20
N TYR A 170 11.04 0.85 -8.89
CA TYR A 170 10.54 0.17 -7.70
C TYR A 170 10.87 -1.33 -7.71
N LEU A 171 10.49 -2.04 -8.78
CA LEU A 171 10.67 -3.48 -8.90
C LEU A 171 12.15 -3.87 -8.81
N GLN A 172 13.01 -3.14 -9.51
CA GLN A 172 14.45 -3.40 -9.52
C GLN A 172 15.06 -3.10 -8.13
N SER A 173 14.71 -1.97 -7.52
CA SER A 173 15.19 -1.63 -6.18
C SER A 173 14.75 -2.67 -5.15
N TYR A 174 13.47 -3.03 -5.15
CA TYR A 174 12.94 -4.03 -4.24
C TYR A 174 13.67 -5.37 -4.40
N HIS A 175 13.83 -5.85 -5.63
CA HIS A 175 14.55 -7.08 -5.91
C HIS A 175 16.00 -7.01 -5.41
N ASP A 176 16.70 -5.92 -5.65
CA ASP A 176 18.12 -5.81 -5.30
C ASP A 176 18.38 -5.75 -3.79
N PHE A 177 17.42 -5.24 -3.02
CA PHE A 177 17.53 -5.18 -1.55
C PHE A 177 16.86 -6.34 -0.82
N ARG A 178 15.88 -7.01 -1.43
CA ARG A 178 15.10 -8.08 -0.78
C ARG A 178 15.32 -9.46 -1.38
N GLY A 179 15.89 -9.56 -2.58
CA GLY A 179 16.15 -10.83 -3.26
C GLY A 179 14.90 -11.62 -3.64
N ARG A 180 13.73 -10.96 -3.73
CA ARG A 180 12.44 -11.58 -4.04
C ARG A 180 11.56 -10.64 -4.89
N PRO A 181 10.52 -11.16 -5.57
CA PRO A 181 9.55 -10.32 -6.27
C PRO A 181 8.90 -9.31 -5.34
N ALA A 182 8.71 -8.08 -5.84
CA ALA A 182 8.06 -7.03 -5.08
C ALA A 182 6.54 -7.28 -4.98
N PRO A 183 5.92 -7.00 -3.83
CA PRO A 183 4.47 -6.91 -3.78
C PRO A 183 3.99 -5.76 -4.65
N LEU A 184 2.81 -5.94 -5.24
CA LEU A 184 2.18 -4.98 -6.12
C LEU A 184 0.83 -4.58 -5.55
N PRO A 185 0.42 -3.31 -5.71
CA PRO A 185 -0.95 -2.94 -5.45
C PRO A 185 -1.84 -3.50 -6.55
N TYR A 186 -3.10 -3.77 -6.19
CA TYR A 186 -4.10 -4.28 -7.11
C TYR A 186 -5.32 -3.38 -7.13
N VAL A 187 -6.03 -3.38 -8.27
CA VAL A 187 -7.34 -2.71 -8.38
C VAL A 187 -8.29 -3.33 -7.36
N ARG A 188 -8.90 -2.47 -6.53
CA ARG A 188 -9.84 -2.88 -5.50
C ARG A 188 -11.08 -3.54 -6.15
N PRO A 189 -11.44 -4.78 -5.77
CA PRO A 189 -12.69 -5.38 -6.21
C PRO A 189 -13.89 -4.67 -5.54
N PRO A 190 -15.12 -4.87 -6.06
CA PRO A 190 -16.32 -4.38 -5.39
C PRO A 190 -16.38 -4.87 -3.93
N ARG A 191 -16.82 -4.01 -3.02
CA ARG A 191 -17.03 -4.39 -1.61
C ARG A 191 -18.17 -5.43 -1.54
N PRO A 192 -18.02 -6.50 -0.75
CA PRO A 192 -19.06 -7.52 -0.58
C PRO A 192 -20.18 -7.09 0.39
N PHE A 193 -20.13 -5.86 0.90
CA PHE A 193 -21.09 -5.28 1.84
C PHE A 193 -21.55 -3.90 1.37
N ALA A 194 -22.74 -3.50 1.81
CA ALA A 194 -23.31 -2.20 1.48
C ALA A 194 -22.50 -1.06 2.13
N TYR A 195 -22.50 0.12 1.51
CA TYR A 195 -21.95 1.33 2.13
C TYR A 195 -22.76 1.66 3.39
N ASP A 196 -22.17 1.44 4.55
CA ASP A 196 -22.72 2.01 5.78
C ASP A 196 -22.34 3.48 5.81
N SER A 197 -23.33 4.37 5.65
CA SER A 197 -23.10 5.82 5.67
C SER A 197 -22.96 6.38 7.09
N SER A 198 -22.68 5.50 8.06
CA SER A 198 -22.89 5.72 9.49
C SER A 198 -21.62 5.57 10.35
N LEU A 199 -20.46 5.38 9.73
CA LEU A 199 -19.14 5.38 10.38
C LEU A 199 -18.33 6.60 9.97
#